data_AF-A0A326RST2-F1
#
_entry.id   AF-A0A326RST2-F1
#
_cell.length_a   1.000
_cell.length_b   1.000
_cell.length_c   1.000
_cell.angle_alpha   90.00
_cell.angle_beta   90.00
_cell.angle_gamma   90.00
#
_symmetry.space_group_name_H-M   'P 1'
#
loop_
_entity.id
_entity.type
_entity.pdbx_description
1 polymer ?
#
loop_
_entity_poly.entity_id
_entity_poly.type
_entity_poly.pdbx_seq_one_letter_code
_entity_poly.pdbx_strand_id
1 'polypeptide(L)'
;MKTQHYKNHTRYYPFHHFVLTPLTLLFLGWTVYRMDFSTPESTSDSLYALLGAVILVLLPLLARIYALKLQNRQILNEMRWRYFQLLGKSFEEKENQLKLSQIIALRFASDRELPDLIELSIQKKLSPKEIKLQIKDWKGDYRRV
;
A
#
# COMPACT_ATOMS: atom_id res chain seq x y z
N MET A 1 4.59 16.81 -12.92
CA MET A 1 3.82 16.19 -11.81
C MET A 1 3.66 17.21 -10.71
N LYS A 2 2.52 17.27 -9.99
CA LYS A 2 2.35 18.21 -8.87
C LYS A 2 3.25 17.78 -7.70
N THR A 3 3.88 18.75 -7.03
CA THR A 3 4.70 18.50 -5.83
C THR A 3 3.86 17.81 -4.76
N GLN A 4 4.32 16.66 -4.27
CA GLN A 4 3.67 15.94 -3.19
C GLN A 4 3.95 16.57 -1.83
N HIS A 5 2.98 16.46 -0.92
CA HIS A 5 3.01 16.82 0.48
C HIS A 5 1.98 15.96 1.23
N TYR A 6 1.90 16.10 2.56
CA TYR A 6 1.02 15.28 3.39
C TYR A 6 -0.44 15.20 2.89
N LYS A 7 -1.01 16.29 2.35
CA LYS A 7 -2.40 16.33 1.89
C LYS A 7 -2.65 15.60 0.56
N ASN A 8 -1.65 15.41 -0.29
CA ASN A 8 -1.84 14.89 -1.65
C ASN A 8 -0.92 13.71 -2.02
N HIS A 9 -0.21 13.12 -1.05
CA HIS A 9 0.68 11.98 -1.28
C HIS A 9 -0.05 10.66 -1.60
N THR A 10 -1.33 10.55 -1.26
CA THR A 10 -2.16 9.38 -1.60
C THR A 10 -2.45 9.37 -3.09
N ARG A 11 -2.20 8.24 -3.75
CA ARG A 11 -2.43 8.06 -5.18
C ARG A 11 -3.34 6.87 -5.43
N TYR A 12 -4.30 7.07 -6.33
CA TYR A 12 -5.13 6.02 -6.89
C TYR A 12 -4.68 5.74 -8.32
N TYR A 13 -4.57 4.47 -8.67
CA TYR A 13 -4.45 4.04 -10.07
C TYR A 13 -5.86 3.90 -10.68
N PRO A 14 -6.26 4.78 -11.63
CA PRO A 14 -7.66 4.88 -12.03
C PRO A 14 -8.26 3.59 -12.57
N PHE A 15 -7.50 2.87 -13.41
CA PHE A 15 -7.98 1.62 -13.99
C PHE A 15 -8.25 0.54 -12.93
N HIS A 16 -7.43 0.46 -11.87
CA HIS A 16 -7.71 -0.49 -10.78
C HIS A 16 -8.89 -0.03 -9.93
N HIS A 17 -8.85 1.19 -9.40
CA HIS A 17 -9.78 1.62 -8.34
C HIS A 17 -11.16 2.05 -8.87
N PHE A 18 -11.24 2.59 -10.09
CA PHE A 18 -12.47 3.17 -10.63
C PHE A 18 -13.05 2.40 -11.81
N VAL A 19 -12.34 1.40 -12.35
CA VAL A 19 -12.83 0.56 -13.45
C VAL A 19 -12.87 -0.91 -13.04
N LEU A 20 -11.71 -1.53 -12.81
CA LEU A 20 -11.61 -2.97 -12.58
C LEU A 20 -12.31 -3.40 -11.28
N THR A 21 -12.02 -2.76 -10.14
CA THR A 21 -12.62 -3.11 -8.86
C THR A 21 -14.14 -2.91 -8.84
N PRO A 22 -14.71 -1.78 -9.30
CA PRO A 22 -16.16 -1.64 -9.41
C PRO A 22 -16.79 -2.68 -10.35
N LEU A 23 -16.17 -2.97 -11.49
CA LEU A 23 -16.69 -3.92 -12.47
C LEU A 23 -16.76 -5.35 -11.90
N THR A 24 -15.72 -5.80 -11.21
CA THR A 24 -15.72 -7.15 -10.59
C THR A 24 -16.74 -7.25 -9.47
N LEU A 25 -16.95 -6.19 -8.69
CA LEU A 25 -17.98 -6.13 -7.64
C LEU A 25 -19.40 -6.09 -8.23
N LEU A 26 -19.62 -5.34 -9.31
CA LEU A 26 -20.91 -5.33 -10.02
C LEU A 26 -21.22 -6.71 -10.60
N PHE A 27 -20.23 -7.37 -11.21
CA PHE A 27 -20.39 -8.73 -11.72
C PHE A 27 -20.73 -9.72 -10.61
N LEU A 28 -20.05 -9.65 -9.46
CA LEU A 28 -20.38 -10.48 -8.30
C LEU A 28 -21.81 -10.21 -7.79
N GLY A 29 -22.19 -8.95 -7.63
CA GLY A 29 -23.54 -8.57 -7.20
C GLY A 29 -24.62 -9.04 -8.16
N TRP A 30 -24.38 -8.93 -9.47
CA TRP A 30 -25.27 -9.42 -10.52
C TRP A 30 -25.41 -10.95 -10.47
N THR A 31 -24.30 -11.67 -10.32
CA THR A 31 -24.32 -13.13 -10.18
C THR A 31 -25.11 -13.56 -8.96
N VAL A 32 -24.90 -12.91 -7.80
CA VAL A 32 -25.66 -13.19 -6.57
C VAL A 32 -27.15 -12.90 -6.76
N TYR A 33 -27.51 -11.78 -7.39
CA TYR A 33 -28.89 -11.43 -7.67
C TYR A 33 -29.61 -12.45 -8.57
N ARG A 34 -28.89 -13.08 -9.50
CA ARG A 34 -29.44 -14.05 -10.46
C ARG A 34 -29.36 -15.51 -10.01
N MET A 35 -28.93 -15.79 -8.79
CA MET A 35 -28.84 -17.17 -8.32
C MET A 35 -30.22 -17.83 -8.29
N ASP A 36 -30.29 -19.05 -8.81
CA ASP A 36 -31.51 -19.84 -8.88
C ASP A 36 -31.26 -21.26 -8.35
N PHE A 37 -31.95 -21.58 -7.27
CA PHE A 37 -31.89 -22.87 -6.60
C PHE A 37 -33.14 -23.74 -6.83
N SER A 38 -33.95 -23.40 -7.82
CA SER A 38 -35.21 -24.10 -8.12
C SER A 38 -35.02 -25.53 -8.61
N THR A 39 -33.91 -25.81 -9.31
CA THR A 39 -33.58 -27.13 -9.86
C THR A 39 -32.12 -27.51 -9.59
N PRO A 40 -31.75 -28.81 -9.66
CA PRO A 40 -30.36 -29.22 -9.55
C PRO A 40 -29.45 -28.59 -10.63
N GLU A 41 -29.95 -28.45 -11.86
CA GLU A 41 -29.22 -27.86 -12.98
C GLU A 41 -29.01 -26.35 -12.76
N SER A 42 -30.06 -25.60 -12.45
CA SER A 42 -29.96 -24.16 -12.15
C SER A 42 -29.07 -23.89 -10.93
N THR A 43 -29.09 -24.77 -9.94
CA THR A 43 -28.22 -24.72 -8.76
C THR A 43 -26.76 -24.88 -9.17
N SER A 44 -26.44 -25.88 -9.99
CA SER A 44 -25.10 -26.12 -10.52
C SER A 44 -24.58 -24.90 -11.28
N ASP A 45 -25.38 -24.34 -12.18
CA ASP A 45 -25.03 -23.15 -12.95
C ASP A 45 -24.80 -21.92 -12.07
N SER A 46 -25.65 -21.75 -11.05
CA SER A 46 -25.53 -20.66 -10.08
C SER A 46 -24.23 -20.76 -9.27
N LEU A 47 -23.87 -21.96 -8.82
CA LEU A 47 -22.62 -22.20 -8.09
C LEU A 47 -21.39 -22.02 -8.99
N TYR A 48 -21.45 -22.49 -10.23
CA TYR A 48 -20.40 -22.27 -11.23
C TYR A 48 -20.16 -20.78 -11.49
N ALA A 49 -21.22 -20.02 -11.75
CA ALA A 49 -21.15 -18.58 -11.97
C ALA A 49 -20.61 -17.84 -10.73
N LEU A 50 -21.06 -18.23 -9.53
CA LEU A 50 -20.59 -17.66 -8.27
C LEU A 50 -19.08 -17.91 -8.07
N LEU A 51 -18.61 -19.14 -8.30
CA LEU A 51 -17.19 -19.47 -8.21
C LEU A 51 -16.35 -18.60 -9.16
N GLY A 52 -16.78 -18.45 -10.42
CA GLY A 52 -16.13 -17.59 -11.40
C GLY A 52 -16.09 -16.12 -10.96
N ALA A 53 -17.21 -15.59 -10.46
CA ALA A 53 -17.29 -14.22 -9.97
C ALA A 53 -16.36 -13.97 -8.75
N VAL A 54 -16.30 -14.92 -7.81
CA VAL A 54 -15.38 -14.84 -6.67
C VAL A 54 -13.93 -14.84 -7.13
N ILE A 55 -13.54 -15.72 -8.06
CA ILE A 55 -12.18 -15.75 -8.63
C ILE A 55 -11.83 -14.40 -9.26
N LEU A 56 -12.73 -13.81 -10.05
CA LEU A 56 -12.51 -12.51 -10.70
C LEU A 56 -12.34 -11.36 -9.70
N VAL A 57 -12.99 -11.41 -8.53
CA VAL A 57 -12.75 -10.43 -7.45
C VAL A 57 -11.42 -10.67 -6.76
N LEU A 58 -11.04 -11.93 -6.52
CA LEU A 58 -9.82 -12.28 -5.78
C LEU A 58 -8.54 -11.99 -6.59
N LEU A 59 -8.53 -12.16 -7.90
CA LEU A 59 -7.35 -11.93 -8.74
C LEU A 59 -6.72 -10.53 -8.60
N PRO A 60 -7.45 -9.41 -8.79
CA PRO A 60 -6.88 -8.08 -8.63
C PRO A 60 -6.49 -7.78 -7.18
N LEU A 61 -7.18 -8.36 -6.19
CA LEU A 61 -6.82 -8.23 -4.78
C LEU A 61 -5.48 -8.92 -4.49
N LEU A 62 -5.28 -10.14 -4.98
CA LEU A 62 -4.05 -10.90 -4.81
C LEU A 62 -2.87 -10.18 -5.48
N ALA A 63 -3.06 -9.70 -6.72
CA ALA A 63 -2.07 -8.89 -7.42
C ALA A 63 -1.69 -7.62 -6.61
N ARG A 64 -2.68 -6.95 -6.02
CA ARG A 64 -2.45 -5.79 -5.16
C ARG A 64 -1.65 -6.14 -3.90
N ILE A 65 -1.97 -7.25 -3.25
CA ILE A 65 -1.24 -7.74 -2.06
C ILE A 65 0.22 -8.01 -2.39
N TYR A 66 0.50 -8.70 -3.50
CA TYR A 66 1.88 -8.99 -3.93
C TYR A 66 2.66 -7.72 -4.24
N ALA A 67 2.06 -6.78 -4.98
CA ALA A 67 2.69 -5.49 -5.28
C ALA A 67 3.02 -4.69 -4.01
N LEU A 68 2.10 -4.65 -3.03
CA LEU A 68 2.33 -3.97 -1.76
C LEU A 68 3.44 -4.64 -0.93
N LYS A 69 3.48 -5.98 -0.88
CA LYS A 69 4.55 -6.71 -0.19
C LYS A 69 5.91 -6.43 -0.82
N LEU A 70 6.01 -6.45 -2.15
CA LEU A 70 7.25 -6.13 -2.86
C LEU A 70 7.66 -4.67 -2.61
N GLN A 71 6.73 -3.73 -2.70
CA GLN A 71 6.98 -2.31 -2.46
C GLN A 71 7.50 -2.08 -1.03
N ASN A 72 6.92 -2.72 -0.02
CA ASN A 72 7.37 -2.59 1.36
C ASN A 72 8.81 -3.09 1.55
N ARG A 73 9.18 -4.20 0.91
CA ARG A 73 10.57 -4.72 0.93
C ARG A 73 11.54 -3.76 0.24
N GLN A 74 11.13 -3.18 -0.89
CA GLN A 74 11.93 -2.18 -1.60
C GLN A 74 12.14 -0.91 -0.77
N ILE A 75 11.06 -0.40 -0.14
CA ILE A 75 11.16 0.77 0.75
C ILE A 75 12.12 0.50 1.90
N LEU A 76 12.06 -0.69 2.52
CA LEU A 76 12.96 -1.05 3.60
C LEU A 76 14.44 -1.03 3.14
N ASN A 77 14.72 -1.62 1.98
CA ASN A 77 16.07 -1.61 1.40
C ASN A 77 16.54 -0.20 1.01
N GLU A 78 15.65 0.63 0.45
CA GLU A 78 15.95 2.02 0.15
C GLU A 78 16.32 2.78 1.44
N MET A 79 15.57 2.59 2.51
CA MET A 79 15.83 3.26 3.80
C MET A 79 17.15 2.79 4.42
N ARG A 80 17.44 1.49 4.39
CA ARG A 80 18.73 0.93 4.82
C ARG A 80 19.89 1.56 4.05
N TRP A 81 19.77 1.62 2.72
CA TRP A 81 20.78 2.20 1.85
C TRP A 81 20.96 3.71 2.08
N ARG A 82 19.88 4.48 2.14
CA ARG A 82 19.92 5.93 2.41
C ARG A 82 20.59 6.23 3.74
N TYR A 83 20.20 5.53 4.80
CA TYR A 83 20.80 5.71 6.12
C TYR A 83 22.29 5.40 6.13
N PHE A 84 22.70 4.30 5.47
CA PHE A 84 24.12 3.95 5.32
C PHE A 84 24.90 5.01 4.53
N GLN A 85 24.36 5.52 3.42
CA GLN A 85 25.00 6.58 2.63
C GLN A 85 25.19 7.87 3.43
N LEU A 86 24.24 8.22 4.30
CA LEU A 86 24.28 9.46 5.06
C LEU A 86 25.22 9.39 6.28
N LEU A 87 25.28 8.24 6.95
CA LEU A 87 25.95 8.13 8.25
C LEU A 87 27.09 7.10 8.29
N GLY A 88 27.28 6.30 7.23
CA GLY A 88 28.26 5.22 7.17
C GLY A 88 27.96 4.05 8.12
N LYS A 89 26.74 3.96 8.66
CA LYS A 89 26.33 2.96 9.66
C LYS A 89 25.15 2.13 9.17
N SER A 90 25.03 0.89 9.68
CA SER A 90 23.86 0.05 9.41
C SER A 90 22.59 0.68 9.97
N PHE A 91 21.47 0.55 9.25
CA PHE A 91 20.15 0.97 9.72
C PHE A 91 19.50 -0.04 10.67
N GLU A 92 20.03 -1.26 10.75
CA GLU A 92 19.41 -2.41 11.44
C GLU A 92 19.06 -2.12 12.91
N GLU A 93 19.93 -1.39 13.63
CA GLU A 93 19.67 -1.00 15.02
C GLU A 93 18.45 -0.07 15.15
N LYS A 94 18.28 0.86 14.22
CA LYS A 94 17.15 1.81 14.20
C LYS A 94 15.90 1.15 13.66
N GLU A 95 16.05 0.27 12.68
CA GLU A 95 14.97 -0.52 12.12
C GLU A 95 14.25 -1.35 13.18
N ASN A 96 14.99 -2.03 14.06
CA ASN A 96 14.41 -2.84 15.13
C ASN A 96 13.60 -2.03 16.16
N GLN A 97 13.79 -0.71 16.20
CA GLN A 97 13.07 0.22 17.08
C GLN A 97 11.85 0.85 16.42
N LEU A 98 11.66 0.63 15.11
CA LEU A 98 10.61 1.23 14.30
C LEU A 98 9.66 0.18 13.74
N LYS A 99 8.37 0.49 13.74
CA LYS A 99 7.39 -0.28 12.98
C LYS A 99 7.58 -0.02 11.49
N LEU A 100 7.30 -1.02 10.66
CA LEU A 100 7.34 -0.89 9.19
C LEU A 100 6.53 0.32 8.69
N SER A 101 5.38 0.61 9.29
CA SER A 101 4.56 1.77 8.93
C SER A 101 5.24 3.12 9.22
N GLN A 102 6.08 3.20 10.26
CA GLN A 102 6.88 4.39 10.57
C GLN A 102 8.02 4.55 9.54
N ILE A 103 8.71 3.46 9.19
CA ILE A 103 9.74 3.46 8.13
C ILE A 103 9.15 3.92 6.79
N ILE A 104 7.96 3.40 6.45
CA ILE A 104 7.20 3.82 5.26
C ILE A 104 6.83 5.30 5.32
N ALA A 105 6.59 5.89 6.49
CA ALA A 105 6.36 7.33 6.64
C ALA A 105 7.65 8.14 6.46
N LEU A 106 8.75 7.70 7.07
CA LEU A 106 10.07 8.33 7.01
C LEU A 106 10.63 8.44 5.60
N ARG A 107 10.24 7.55 4.67
CA ARG A 107 10.71 7.60 3.27
C ARG A 107 10.47 8.95 2.58
N PHE A 108 9.43 9.67 3.01
CA PHE A 108 9.06 10.97 2.46
C PHE A 108 9.96 12.11 2.96
N ALA A 109 10.79 11.89 3.99
CA ALA A 109 11.73 12.90 4.46
C ALA A 109 12.88 13.07 3.47
N SER A 110 13.36 14.31 3.30
CA SER A 110 14.59 14.56 2.56
C SER A 110 15.81 13.97 3.28
N ASP A 111 16.91 13.77 2.54
CA ASP A 111 18.15 13.23 3.12
C ASP A 111 18.75 14.14 4.21
N ARG A 112 18.45 15.45 4.17
CA ARG A 112 18.95 16.44 5.15
C ARG A 112 18.33 16.30 6.53
N GLU A 113 17.04 15.96 6.59
CA GLU A 113 16.29 15.88 7.86
C GLU A 113 16.05 14.43 8.34
N LEU A 114 16.36 13.44 7.49
CA LEU A 114 16.04 12.05 7.73
C LEU A 114 16.70 11.48 9.02
N PRO A 115 18.01 11.66 9.28
CA PRO A 115 18.65 11.15 10.50
C PRO A 115 17.98 11.67 11.78
N ASP A 116 17.78 12.98 11.87
CA ASP A 116 17.18 13.61 13.06
C ASP A 116 15.72 13.17 13.24
N LEU A 117 14.97 13.04 12.14
CA LEU A 117 13.58 12.60 12.20
C LEU A 117 13.46 11.12 12.61
N ILE A 118 14.42 10.27 12.24
CA ILE A 118 14.49 8.88 12.73
C ILE A 118 14.66 8.85 14.25
N GLU A 119 15.64 9.57 14.78
CA GLU A 119 15.88 9.62 16.23
C GLU A 119 14.66 10.16 16.96
N LEU A 120 14.08 11.25 16.46
CA LEU A 120 12.88 11.86 17.04
C LEU A 120 11.69 10.89 17.03
N SER A 121 11.53 10.12 15.94
CA SER A 121 10.47 9.12 15.80
C SER A 121 10.59 8.00 16.83
N ILE A 122 11.81 7.56 17.10
CA ILE A 122 12.12 6.54 18.11
C ILE A 122 11.88 7.10 19.52
N GLN A 123 12.51 8.24 19.83
CA GLN A 123 12.46 8.84 21.17
C GLN A 123 11.03 9.21 21.60
N LYS A 124 10.27 9.85 20.70
CA LYS A 124 8.91 10.29 20.98
C LYS A 124 7.84 9.27 20.61
N LYS A 125 8.23 8.08 20.12
CA LYS A 125 7.32 7.01 19.68
C LYS A 125 6.25 7.52 18.70
N LEU A 126 6.66 8.35 17.75
CA LEU A 126 5.75 9.04 16.83
C LEU A 126 4.98 8.06 15.96
N SER A 127 3.68 8.25 15.81
CA SER A 127 2.88 7.53 14.82
C SER A 127 3.29 7.88 13.38
N PRO A 128 3.02 7.01 12.39
CA PRO A 128 3.29 7.30 10.98
C PRO A 128 2.66 8.62 10.49
N LYS A 129 1.53 9.01 11.08
CA LYS A 129 0.86 10.28 10.78
C LYS A 129 1.68 11.46 11.31
N GLU A 130 2.09 11.40 12.57
CA GLU A 130 2.90 12.46 13.20
C GLU A 130 4.26 12.61 12.52
N ILE A 131 4.91 11.51 12.13
CA ILE A 131 6.14 11.55 11.34
C ILE A 131 5.94 12.37 10.07
N LYS A 132 4.91 12.05 9.28
CA LYS A 132 4.64 12.77 8.02
C LYS A 132 4.33 14.26 8.24
N LEU A 133 3.71 14.62 9.36
CA LEU A 133 3.42 16.02 9.70
C LEU A 133 4.68 16.82 10.08
N GLN A 134 5.75 16.14 10.50
CA GLN A 134 7.02 16.78 10.87
C GLN A 134 8.00 16.95 9.69
N ILE A 135 7.73 16.33 8.55
CA ILE A 135 8.55 16.45 7.33
C ILE A 135 8.43 17.87 6.80
N LYS A 136 9.57 18.57 6.69
CA LYS A 136 9.63 19.93 6.14
C LYS A 136 9.93 19.90 4.65
N ASP A 137 10.80 19.01 4.20
CA ASP A 137 11.22 18.89 2.81
C ASP A 137 10.78 17.53 2.23
N TRP A 138 9.62 17.55 1.56
CA TRP A 138 8.93 16.34 1.15
C TRP A 138 9.51 15.72 -0.13
N LYS A 139 10.08 14.52 0.01
CA LYS A 139 10.51 13.67 -1.11
C LYS A 139 9.33 12.89 -1.66
N GLY A 140 8.74 13.38 -2.76
CA GLY A 140 7.59 12.76 -3.40
C GLY A 140 7.84 11.34 -3.92
N ASP A 141 6.86 10.44 -3.71
CA ASP A 141 6.85 9.08 -4.23
C ASP A 141 5.94 9.01 -5.46
N TYR A 142 6.52 9.27 -6.62
CA TYR A 142 5.83 9.35 -7.91
C TYR A 142 5.68 8.00 -8.63
N ARG A 143 6.34 6.96 -8.11
CA ARG A 143 6.35 5.61 -8.71
C ARG A 143 5.34 4.66 -8.09
N ARG A 144 4.67 5.08 -7.01
CA ARG A 144 3.59 4.32 -6.38
C ARG A 144 2.38 4.15 -7.30
N VAL A 145 1.77 2.95 -7.24
CA VAL A 145 0.58 2.51 -7.97
C VAL A 145 -0.55 2.18 -6.99
#